data_AF-A0A099Y4M9-F1
#
_entry.id   AF-A0A099Y4M9-F1
#
_cell.length_a   1.000
_cell.length_b   1.000
_cell.length_c   1.000
_cell.angle_alpha   90.00
_cell.angle_beta   90.00
_cell.angle_gamma   90.00
#
_symmetry.space_group_name_H-M   'P 1'
#
loop_
_entity.id
_entity.type
_entity.pdbx_description
1 polymer ?
#
loop_
_entity_poly.entity_id
_entity_poly.type
_entity_poly.pdbx_seq_one_letter_code
_entity_poly.pdbx_strand_id
1 'polypeptide(L)'
;MKTKTQEIKQKQVFLKSYPRFKEIEEALKILKKDKESNLQVSILGKVAKKKPGDLQNLIIQENAIKTRCEKLCEYPIEFKVLSNPEIGTIFITEFLAPIFLQKVGRKTIGALSTGPYGILRGLGIDEVRAILYLKALHKGDFLLILRGYKNELNQIEDNLRELT
;
A
#
# COMPACT_ATOMS: atom_id res chain seq x y z
N MET A 1 1.25 42.37 -16.20
CA MET A 1 1.93 41.54 -15.19
C MET A 1 1.83 40.08 -15.61
N LYS A 2 2.95 39.41 -15.95
CA LYS A 2 2.96 37.96 -16.14
C LYS A 2 3.04 37.32 -14.76
N THR A 3 1.95 36.75 -14.28
CA THR A 3 1.93 35.92 -13.08
C THR A 3 2.81 34.71 -13.35
N LYS A 4 4.01 34.67 -12.74
CA LYS A 4 4.79 33.44 -12.65
C LYS A 4 4.00 32.51 -11.74
N THR A 5 3.22 31.62 -12.34
CA THR A 5 2.62 30.49 -11.62
C THR A 5 3.79 29.64 -11.13
N GLN A 6 4.15 29.77 -9.85
CA GLN A 6 5.04 28.83 -9.20
C GLN A 6 4.33 27.49 -9.22
N GLU A 7 4.76 26.55 -10.05
CA GLU A 7 4.29 25.17 -9.99
C GLU A 7 4.60 24.62 -8.59
N ILE A 8 3.57 24.51 -7.75
CA ILE A 8 3.69 23.88 -6.45
C ILE A 8 4.03 22.41 -6.73
N LYS A 9 5.22 21.97 -6.34
CA LYS A 9 5.64 20.57 -6.45
C LYS A 9 4.71 19.69 -5.61
N GLN A 10 3.67 19.15 -6.21
CA GLN A 10 2.71 18.28 -5.54
C GLN A 10 3.24 16.84 -5.52
N LYS A 11 3.18 16.18 -4.35
CA LYS A 11 3.48 14.75 -4.25
C LYS A 11 2.43 13.96 -5.03
N GLN A 12 2.89 12.99 -5.81
CA GLN A 12 2.05 12.07 -6.57
C GLN A 12 2.08 10.69 -5.91
N VAL A 13 1.22 9.79 -6.38
CA VAL A 13 1.16 8.41 -5.92
C VAL A 13 1.46 7.48 -7.09
N PHE A 14 2.44 6.59 -6.88
CA PHE A 14 2.71 5.45 -7.73
C PHE A 14 2.24 4.18 -7.04
N LEU A 15 1.67 3.25 -7.80
CA LEU A 15 1.14 2.01 -7.25
C LEU A 15 1.49 0.84 -8.17
N LYS A 16 1.96 -0.27 -7.60
CA LYS A 16 2.27 -1.48 -8.36
C LYS A 16 1.85 -2.73 -7.57
N SER A 17 1.25 -3.69 -8.26
CA SER A 17 0.86 -4.98 -7.70
C SER A 17 1.95 -6.03 -7.91
N TYR A 18 2.12 -6.89 -6.91
CA TYR A 18 3.08 -7.98 -6.90
C TYR A 18 2.43 -9.27 -6.41
N PRO A 19 2.42 -10.37 -7.19
CA PRO A 19 1.85 -11.64 -6.77
C PRO A 19 2.51 -12.25 -5.53
N ARG A 20 3.79 -11.93 -5.27
CA ARG A 20 4.56 -12.50 -4.16
C ARG A 20 5.20 -11.40 -3.33
N PHE A 21 5.15 -11.54 -2.01
CA PHE A 21 5.79 -10.59 -1.09
C PHE A 21 7.31 -10.50 -1.31
N LYS A 22 7.98 -11.54 -1.83
CA LYS A 22 9.40 -11.48 -2.20
C LYS A 22 9.69 -10.37 -3.22
N GLU A 23 8.76 -10.11 -4.13
CA GLU A 23 8.93 -9.06 -5.14
C GLU A 23 8.80 -7.66 -4.52
N ILE A 24 8.01 -7.50 -3.46
CA ILE A 24 8.02 -6.30 -2.60
C ILE A 24 9.39 -6.13 -1.94
N GLU A 25 9.95 -7.20 -1.39
CA GLU A 25 11.27 -7.17 -0.73
C GLU A 25 12.36 -6.69 -1.71
N GLU A 26 12.37 -7.19 -2.95
CA GLU A 26 13.31 -6.73 -3.99
C GLU A 26 13.04 -5.29 -4.42
N ALA A 27 11.77 -4.90 -4.62
CA ALA A 27 11.40 -3.54 -4.95
C ALA A 27 11.91 -2.54 -3.90
N LEU A 28 11.74 -2.84 -2.60
CA LEU A 28 12.19 -1.96 -1.52
C LEU A 28 13.72 -1.88 -1.40
N LYS A 29 14.48 -2.94 -1.76
CA LYS A 29 15.94 -2.86 -1.82
C LYS A 29 16.41 -1.86 -2.88
N ILE A 30 15.69 -1.72 -3.99
CA ILE A 30 15.97 -0.69 -5.01
C ILE A 30 15.73 0.70 -4.42
N LEU A 31 14.63 0.90 -3.68
CA LEU A 31 14.29 2.20 -3.09
C LEU A 31 15.29 2.66 -2.01
N LYS A 32 15.82 1.74 -1.21
CA LYS A 32 16.78 2.04 -0.12
C LYS A 32 18.13 2.58 -0.58
N LYS A 33 18.41 2.60 -1.90
CA LYS A 33 19.67 3.16 -2.42
C LYS A 33 19.75 4.68 -2.26
N ASP A 34 18.63 5.36 -2.02
CA ASP A 34 18.57 6.83 -1.95
C ASP A 34 18.11 7.31 -0.56
N LYS A 35 19.08 7.54 0.34
CA LYS A 35 18.86 7.85 1.76
C LYS A 35 18.17 9.20 2.01
N GLU A 36 18.11 10.09 1.02
CA GLU A 36 17.52 11.42 1.15
C GLU A 36 16.12 11.54 0.51
N SER A 37 15.54 10.44 0.03
CA SER A 37 14.27 10.51 -0.69
C SER A 37 13.11 10.91 0.24
N ASN A 38 12.26 11.84 -0.24
CA ASN A 38 11.03 12.24 0.46
C ASN A 38 9.87 11.24 0.24
N LEU A 39 10.24 10.00 -0.06
CA LEU A 39 9.37 8.93 -0.52
C LEU A 39 8.70 8.26 0.68
N GLN A 40 7.37 8.32 0.69
CA GLN A 40 6.58 7.56 1.64
C GLN A 40 6.22 6.22 1.00
N VAL A 41 6.32 5.15 1.77
CA VAL A 41 6.11 3.78 1.31
C VAL A 41 5.03 3.14 2.18
N SER A 42 4.04 2.52 1.55
CA SER A 42 3.02 1.71 2.22
C SER A 42 2.84 0.39 1.48
N ILE A 43 2.58 -0.67 2.22
CA ILE A 43 2.26 -1.99 1.68
C ILE A 43 0.84 -2.32 2.09
N LEU A 44 0.04 -2.80 1.13
CA LEU A 44 -1.32 -3.29 1.36
C LEU A 44 -1.42 -4.73 0.83
N GLY A 45 -1.94 -5.65 1.63
CA GLY A 45 -2.04 -7.04 1.22
C GLY A 45 -3.08 -7.82 2.02
N LYS A 46 -3.41 -9.03 1.57
CA LYS A 46 -4.21 -9.97 2.37
C LYS A 46 -3.31 -10.69 3.37
N VAL A 47 -3.82 -10.90 4.59
CA VAL A 47 -3.11 -11.67 5.61
C VAL A 47 -3.22 -13.17 5.34
N ALA A 48 -4.39 -13.66 4.90
CA ALA A 48 -4.64 -15.07 4.65
C ALA A 48 -5.79 -15.32 3.67
N LYS A 49 -5.79 -16.49 2.99
CA LYS A 49 -6.99 -17.06 2.37
C LYS A 49 -7.82 -17.77 3.44
N LYS A 50 -9.06 -17.31 3.67
CA LYS A 50 -10.00 -17.86 4.65
C LYS A 50 -10.04 -19.40 4.59
N LYS A 51 -9.62 -20.07 5.67
CA LYS A 51 -10.38 -21.19 6.21
C LYS A 51 -11.16 -20.65 7.42
N PRO A 52 -12.49 -20.67 7.43
CA PRO A 52 -13.27 -20.24 8.59
C PRO A 52 -12.88 -21.05 9.84
N GLY A 53 -12.70 -20.40 10.98
CA GLY A 53 -12.57 -21.06 12.30
C GLY A 53 -11.16 -21.18 12.90
N ASP A 54 -10.10 -20.78 12.19
CA ASP A 54 -8.72 -20.93 12.68
C ASP A 54 -8.07 -19.58 13.06
N LEU A 55 -8.48 -19.06 14.22
CA LEU A 55 -7.96 -17.80 14.76
C LEU A 55 -6.45 -17.87 15.03
N GLN A 56 -5.93 -19.03 15.44
CA GLN A 56 -4.51 -19.22 15.69
C GLN A 56 -3.69 -19.08 14.41
N ASN A 57 -4.13 -19.70 13.32
CA ASN A 57 -3.47 -19.57 12.02
C ASN A 57 -3.52 -18.12 11.49
N LEU A 58 -4.61 -17.39 11.72
CA LEU A 58 -4.67 -15.96 11.37
C LEU A 58 -3.65 -15.13 12.15
N ILE A 59 -3.52 -15.35 13.46
CA ILE A 59 -2.51 -14.67 14.30
C ILE A 59 -1.09 -15.01 13.84
N ILE A 60 -0.84 -16.28 13.50
CA ILE A 60 0.47 -16.73 12.98
C ILE A 60 0.79 -16.03 11.65
N GLN A 61 -0.17 -15.96 10.72
CA GLN A 61 0.03 -15.30 9.43
C GLN A 61 0.19 -13.77 9.56
N GLU A 62 -0.58 -13.14 10.46
CA GLU A 62 -0.43 -11.73 10.79
C GLU A 62 0.96 -11.43 11.34
N ASN A 63 1.42 -12.19 12.33
CA ASN A 63 2.74 -12.01 12.91
C ASN A 63 3.84 -12.27 11.87
N ALA A 64 3.69 -13.32 11.05
CA ALA A 64 4.66 -13.61 9.99
C ALA A 64 4.78 -12.46 8.98
N ILE A 65 3.66 -11.89 8.52
CA ILE A 65 3.72 -10.79 7.55
C ILE A 65 4.20 -9.48 8.20
N LYS A 66 3.81 -9.22 9.45
CA LYS A 66 4.31 -8.09 10.22
C LYS A 66 5.82 -8.16 10.37
N THR A 67 6.37 -9.29 10.80
CA THR A 67 7.83 -9.49 10.93
C THR A 67 8.55 -9.32 9.59
N ARG A 68 7.96 -9.73 8.47
CA ARG A 68 8.54 -9.48 7.14
C ARG A 68 8.56 -7.99 6.80
N CYS A 69 7.49 -7.26 7.08
CA CYS A 69 7.44 -5.82 6.88
C CYS A 69 8.43 -5.08 7.81
N GLU A 70 8.54 -5.49 9.08
CA GLU A 70 9.50 -4.94 10.03
C GLU A 70 10.94 -5.15 9.58
N LYS A 71 11.30 -6.32 9.01
CA LYS A 71 12.64 -6.54 8.44
C LYS A 71 12.96 -5.62 7.27
N LEU A 72 11.95 -5.11 6.59
CA LEU A 72 12.11 -4.19 5.48
C LEU A 72 12.29 -2.75 5.92
N CYS A 73 11.94 -2.40 7.15
CA CYS A 73 12.08 -1.05 7.69
C CYS A 73 13.10 -1.04 8.82
N GLU A 74 13.91 0.01 8.95
CA GLU A 74 14.95 0.07 10.01
C GLU A 74 14.38 0.46 11.38
N TYR A 75 13.06 0.60 11.49
CA TYR A 75 12.34 1.10 12.65
C TYR A 75 10.98 0.38 12.80
N PRO A 76 10.34 0.44 13.98
CA PRO A 76 9.00 -0.11 14.19
C PRO A 76 8.01 0.52 13.22
N ILE A 77 7.41 -0.31 12.37
CA ILE A 77 6.47 0.17 11.36
C ILE A 77 5.08 0.39 11.96
N GLU A 78 4.34 1.35 11.38
CA GLU A 78 2.90 1.35 11.60
C GLU A 78 2.32 0.18 10.80
N PHE A 79 1.78 -0.83 11.50
CA PHE A 79 1.18 -2.01 10.89
C PHE A 79 -0.21 -2.22 11.48
N LYS A 80 -1.22 -2.34 10.62
CA LYS A 80 -2.62 -2.52 11.03
C LYS A 80 -3.30 -3.59 10.21
N VAL A 81 -4.15 -4.36 10.87
CA VAL A 81 -5.01 -5.37 10.26
C VAL A 81 -6.47 -4.99 10.44
N LEU A 82 -7.26 -5.18 9.40
CA LEU A 82 -8.70 -4.99 9.44
C LEU A 82 -9.41 -5.97 8.51
N SER A 83 -10.71 -6.15 8.73
CA SER A 83 -11.55 -6.98 7.87
C SER A 83 -12.35 -6.09 6.92
N ASN A 84 -12.20 -6.35 5.62
CA ASN A 84 -13.02 -5.75 4.58
C ASN A 84 -13.95 -6.83 3.99
N PRO A 85 -15.25 -6.55 3.81
CA PRO A 85 -16.21 -7.55 3.33
C PRO A 85 -15.96 -8.01 1.87
N GLU A 86 -15.42 -7.16 1.00
CA GLU A 86 -15.19 -7.47 -0.41
C GLU A 86 -13.84 -8.18 -0.67
N ILE A 87 -12.87 -7.97 0.23
CA ILE A 87 -11.48 -8.44 0.04
C ILE A 87 -11.11 -9.56 1.02
N GLY A 88 -11.57 -9.46 2.26
CA GLY A 88 -11.18 -10.30 3.39
C GLY A 88 -10.34 -9.56 4.43
N THR A 89 -9.57 -10.31 5.22
CA THR A 89 -8.63 -9.75 6.21
C THR A 89 -7.40 -9.21 5.51
N ILE A 90 -7.20 -7.90 5.61
CA ILE A 90 -6.10 -7.18 4.96
C ILE A 90 -5.22 -6.51 6.02
N PHE A 91 -3.94 -6.36 5.68
CA PHE A 91 -3.01 -5.52 6.43
C PHE A 91 -2.65 -4.27 5.61
N ILE A 92 -2.31 -3.19 6.31
CA ILE A 92 -1.80 -1.94 5.75
C ILE A 92 -0.65 -1.43 6.61
N THR A 93 0.35 -0.82 5.97
CA THR A 93 1.51 -0.25 6.65
C THR A 93 1.66 1.26 6.48
N GLU A 94 2.40 1.89 7.39
CA GLU A 94 2.97 3.25 7.27
C GLU A 94 1.91 4.33 6.94
N PHE A 95 2.21 5.26 6.02
CA PHE A 95 1.45 6.50 5.83
C PHE A 95 -0.03 6.31 5.43
N LEU A 96 -0.39 5.15 4.89
CA LEU A 96 -1.79 4.81 4.60
C LEU A 96 -2.55 4.22 5.79
N ALA A 97 -1.86 3.65 6.79
CA ALA A 97 -2.53 3.00 7.91
C ALA A 97 -3.50 3.94 8.65
N PRO A 98 -3.15 5.21 8.96
CA PRO A 98 -4.09 6.14 9.59
C PRO A 98 -5.34 6.42 8.74
N ILE A 99 -5.19 6.48 7.41
CA ILE A 99 -6.29 6.73 6.47
C ILE A 99 -7.26 5.55 6.47
N PHE A 100 -6.74 4.32 6.44
CA PHE A 100 -7.57 3.11 6.53
C PHE A 100 -8.29 2.99 7.87
N LEU A 101 -7.70 3.50 8.95
CA LEU A 101 -8.26 3.48 10.30
C LEU A 101 -9.21 4.63 10.61
N GLN A 102 -9.27 5.67 9.78
CA GLN A 102 -10.17 6.80 9.98
C GLN A 102 -11.61 6.31 10.12
N LYS A 103 -12.33 6.78 11.15
CA LYS A 103 -13.71 6.34 11.42
C LYS A 103 -14.72 7.10 10.58
N VAL A 104 -15.72 6.37 10.09
CA VAL A 104 -16.96 6.88 9.48
C VAL A 104 -18.12 6.18 10.20
N GLY A 105 -18.78 6.91 11.09
CA GLY A 105 -19.75 6.34 12.04
C GLY A 105 -19.07 5.32 12.97
N ARG A 106 -19.52 4.06 12.92
CA ARG A 106 -19.02 2.97 13.77
C ARG A 106 -17.93 2.11 13.12
N LYS A 107 -17.61 2.33 11.84
CA LYS A 107 -16.62 1.54 11.09
C LYS A 107 -15.43 2.41 10.69
N THR A 108 -14.29 1.80 10.44
CA THR A 108 -13.16 2.48 9.79
C THR A 108 -13.36 2.49 8.28
N ILE A 109 -12.75 3.44 7.56
CA ILE A 109 -12.86 3.53 6.09
C ILE A 109 -12.45 2.19 5.48
N GLY A 110 -11.30 1.61 5.87
CA GLY A 110 -10.84 0.33 5.35
C GLY A 110 -11.81 -0.84 5.54
N ALA A 111 -12.65 -0.79 6.57
CA ALA A 111 -13.65 -1.81 6.88
C ALA A 111 -15.01 -1.62 6.15
N LEU A 112 -15.18 -0.52 5.42
CA LEU A 112 -16.34 -0.32 4.53
C LEU A 112 -16.15 -1.09 3.23
N SER A 113 -17.23 -1.64 2.64
CA SER A 113 -17.17 -2.37 1.35
C SER A 113 -16.43 -1.59 0.27
N THR A 114 -16.76 -0.31 0.09
CA THR A 114 -16.14 0.58 -0.91
C THR A 114 -14.94 1.37 -0.37
N GLY A 115 -14.51 1.10 0.86
CA GLY A 115 -13.47 1.85 1.55
C GLY A 115 -12.14 1.88 0.82
N PRO A 116 -11.50 0.72 0.57
CA PRO A 116 -10.25 0.64 -0.19
C PRO A 116 -10.35 1.29 -1.57
N TYR A 117 -11.49 1.14 -2.26
CA TYR A 117 -11.74 1.85 -3.52
C TYR A 117 -11.70 3.37 -3.34
N GLY A 118 -12.47 3.90 -2.38
CA GLY A 118 -12.51 5.33 -2.06
C GLY A 118 -11.14 5.89 -1.69
N ILE A 119 -10.33 5.12 -0.93
CA ILE A 119 -8.95 5.51 -0.59
C ILE A 119 -8.09 5.61 -1.85
N LEU A 120 -8.08 4.59 -2.72
CA LEU A 120 -7.29 4.64 -3.96
C LEU A 120 -7.71 5.82 -4.87
N ARG A 121 -9.03 6.07 -5.00
CA ARG A 121 -9.53 7.22 -5.76
C ARG A 121 -9.12 8.55 -5.13
N GLY A 122 -9.17 8.66 -3.80
CA GLY A 122 -8.73 9.83 -3.04
C GLY A 122 -7.22 10.09 -3.14
N LEU A 123 -6.42 9.06 -3.44
CA LEU A 123 -5.00 9.16 -3.74
C LEU A 123 -4.71 9.60 -5.19
N GLY A 124 -5.74 9.79 -6.02
CA GLY A 124 -5.61 10.20 -7.42
C GLY A 124 -5.42 9.04 -8.41
N ILE A 125 -5.61 7.78 -7.98
CA ILE A 125 -5.62 6.64 -8.90
C ILE A 125 -6.91 6.69 -9.71
N ASP A 126 -6.83 6.59 -11.04
CA ASP A 126 -8.04 6.55 -11.88
C ASP A 126 -8.89 5.31 -11.60
N GLU A 127 -10.15 5.37 -12.01
CA GLU A 127 -11.15 4.33 -11.72
C GLU A 127 -10.74 2.96 -12.26
N VAL A 128 -10.27 2.90 -13.50
CA VAL A 128 -9.90 1.64 -14.15
C VAL A 128 -8.75 0.99 -13.40
N ARG A 129 -7.69 1.76 -13.10
CA ARG A 129 -6.56 1.26 -12.31
C ARG A 129 -6.98 0.88 -10.88
N ALA A 130 -7.79 1.67 -10.21
CA ALA A 130 -8.26 1.36 -8.86
C ALA A 130 -9.00 0.01 -8.82
N ILE A 131 -9.88 -0.25 -9.80
CA ILE A 131 -10.57 -1.54 -9.94
C ILE A 131 -9.59 -2.68 -10.19
N LEU A 132 -8.59 -2.48 -11.06
CA LEU A 132 -7.57 -3.50 -11.34
C LEU A 132 -6.76 -3.87 -10.09
N TYR A 133 -6.33 -2.89 -9.30
CA TYR A 133 -5.58 -3.14 -8.07
C TYR A 133 -6.42 -3.81 -6.99
N LEU A 134 -7.71 -3.47 -6.87
CA LEU A 134 -8.60 -4.18 -5.96
C LEU A 134 -8.83 -5.62 -6.37
N LYS A 135 -8.93 -5.90 -7.68
CA LYS A 135 -8.99 -7.27 -8.20
C LYS A 135 -7.71 -8.05 -7.89
N ALA A 136 -6.55 -7.43 -8.07
CA ALA A 136 -5.26 -8.02 -7.71
C ALA A 136 -5.19 -8.34 -6.21
N LEU A 137 -5.53 -7.36 -5.36
CA LEU A 137 -5.57 -7.52 -3.91
C LEU A 137 -6.55 -8.62 -3.49
N HIS A 138 -7.73 -8.69 -4.09
CA HIS A 138 -8.71 -9.75 -3.83
C HIS A 138 -8.14 -11.15 -4.14
N LYS A 139 -7.40 -11.30 -5.25
CA LYS A 139 -6.72 -12.54 -5.65
C LYS A 139 -5.57 -12.94 -4.73
N GLY A 140 -5.05 -12.01 -3.94
CA GLY A 140 -3.99 -12.24 -2.96
C GLY A 140 -2.68 -11.53 -3.29
N ASP A 141 -2.65 -10.68 -4.32
CA ASP A 141 -1.48 -9.88 -4.63
C ASP A 141 -1.27 -8.81 -3.55
N PHE A 142 -0.02 -8.35 -3.44
CA PHE A 142 0.40 -7.24 -2.60
C PHE A 142 0.44 -5.97 -3.44
N LEU A 143 0.04 -4.86 -2.87
CA LEU A 143 0.17 -3.55 -3.48
C LEU A 143 1.30 -2.80 -2.78
N LEU A 144 2.28 -2.35 -3.54
CA LEU A 144 3.28 -1.36 -3.12
C LEU A 144 2.74 0.01 -3.50
N ILE A 145 2.55 0.88 -2.52
CA ILE A 145 2.11 2.26 -2.71
C ILE A 145 3.25 3.20 -2.34
N LEU A 146 3.66 4.04 -3.28
CA LEU A 146 4.69 5.04 -3.11
C LEU A 146 4.11 6.43 -3.25
N ARG A 147 4.49 7.35 -2.37
CA ARG A 147 4.11 8.76 -2.45
C ARG A 147 5.33 9.65 -2.36
N GLY A 148 5.62 10.40 -3.42
CA GLY A 148 6.84 11.18 -3.55
C GLY A 148 6.69 12.28 -4.60
N TYR A 149 7.77 13.01 -4.86
CA TYR A 149 7.75 14.00 -5.94
C TYR A 149 7.84 13.32 -7.31
N LYS A 150 7.30 13.97 -8.35
CA LYS A 150 7.20 13.40 -9.70
C LYS A 150 8.53 12.87 -10.24
N ASN A 151 9.61 13.64 -10.06
CA ASN A 151 10.95 13.27 -10.51
C ASN A 151 11.48 12.01 -9.80
N GLU A 152 11.30 11.92 -8.47
CA GLU A 152 11.68 10.74 -7.68
C GLU A 152 10.87 9.51 -8.15
N LEU A 153 9.55 9.67 -8.31
CA LEU A 153 8.67 8.57 -8.70
C LEU A 153 8.93 8.07 -10.12
N ASN A 154 9.23 8.95 -11.08
CA ASN A 154 9.56 8.54 -12.45
C ASN A 154 10.81 7.64 -12.48
N GLN A 155 11.87 8.05 -11.78
CA GLN A 155 13.10 7.26 -11.69
C GLN A 155 12.86 5.89 -11.03
N ILE A 156 12.05 5.86 -9.98
CA ILE A 156 11.67 4.62 -9.32
C ILE A 156 10.84 3.73 -10.22
N GLU A 157 9.86 4.31 -10.93
CA GLU A 157 8.97 3.56 -11.82
C GLU A 157 9.77 2.83 -12.91
N ASP A 158 10.75 3.49 -13.52
CA ASP A 158 11.63 2.87 -14.52
C ASP A 158 12.40 1.69 -13.93
N ASN A 159 13.01 1.86 -12.75
CA ASN A 159 13.72 0.77 -12.07
C ASN A 159 12.80 -0.39 -11.67
N LEU A 160 11.55 -0.11 -11.28
CA LEU A 160 10.59 -1.13 -10.88
C LEU A 160 9.99 -1.88 -12.06
N ARG A 161 9.94 -1.30 -13.26
CA ARG A 161 9.47 -1.97 -14.49
C ARG A 161 10.41 -3.11 -14.91
N GLU A 162 11.69 -3.04 -14.57
CA GLU A 162 12.68 -4.09 -14.87
C GLU A 162 12.55 -5.35 -13.99
N LEU A 163 11.81 -5.29 -12.89
CA LEU A 163 11.58 -6.44 -11.98
C LEU A 163 10.49 -7.43 -12.46
N THR A 164 10.04 -7.32 -13.71
CA THR A 164 8.88 -8.07 -14.24
C THR A 164 9.30 -9.30 -15.04
#